data_AF-A0A7K4U8I7-F1
#
_entry.id   AF-A0A7K4U8I7-F1
#
_cell.length_a   1.000
_cell.length_b   1.000
_cell.length_c   1.000
_cell.angle_alpha   90.00
_cell.angle_beta   90.00
_cell.angle_gamma   90.00
#
_symmetry.space_group_name_H-M   'P 1'
#
loop_
_entity.id
_entity.type
_entity.pdbx_description
1 polymer ?
#
loop_
_entity_poly.entity_id
_entity_poly.type
_entity_poly.pdbx_seq_one_letter_code
_entity_poly.pdbx_strand_id
1 'polypeptide(L)'
;VLLLLSLLGLAAAGKLLVVPMDGSHWLSMREVVDPLRQRGHEVVVVAPEVSLHIKPSENFVMKMYSVPYTQEEMEKDFKAFFQVSFEEGHFFEKIFKVIEGVKKVSQFWVSSCEQLLQNKELIRYLEENKFDAVLTDPMVPCGAILAEHLSLPSVYFLRGIPCGLDFEATQCPNPPSYVPRTFTDNTDRMSFLQRVKNLLFDIPNVFLCNFAFQPYSKLASEFLKREVTVQDLLRKGSVWLLRLEFVLDYPRPLMPNIIPIGGVNCAHK
;
A
#
# COMPACT_ATOMS: atom_id res chain seq x y z
N VAL A 1 -32.54 -16.64 -17.50
CA VAL A 1 -31.44 -17.25 -16.68
C VAL A 1 -30.24 -17.61 -17.55
N LEU A 2 -30.38 -18.44 -18.59
CA LEU A 2 -29.29 -18.76 -19.54
C LEU A 2 -28.69 -17.53 -20.26
N LEU A 3 -29.52 -16.54 -20.63
CA LEU A 3 -29.05 -15.28 -21.26
C LEU A 3 -28.27 -14.36 -20.29
N LEU A 4 -28.57 -14.44 -18.99
CA LEU A 4 -27.82 -13.75 -17.93
C LEU A 4 -26.49 -14.47 -17.64
N LEU A 5 -26.47 -15.80 -17.76
CA LEU A 5 -25.25 -16.62 -17.65
C LEU A 5 -24.31 -16.45 -18.84
N SER A 6 -24.83 -16.21 -20.07
CA SER A 6 -23.98 -15.88 -21.23
C SER A 6 -23.40 -14.46 -21.16
N LEU A 7 -24.05 -13.53 -20.45
CA LEU A 7 -23.55 -12.19 -20.19
C LEU A 7 -22.53 -12.13 -19.03
N LEU A 8 -22.55 -13.11 -18.12
CA LEU A 8 -21.55 -13.25 -17.05
C LEU A 8 -20.15 -13.60 -17.59
N GLY A 9 -20.05 -14.19 -18.79
CA GLY A 9 -18.80 -14.41 -19.50
C GLY A 9 -18.27 -13.20 -20.29
N LEU A 10 -19.04 -12.12 -20.33
CA LEU A 10 -18.72 -10.84 -20.97
C LEU A 10 -18.51 -9.75 -19.91
N ALA A 11 -17.80 -10.07 -18.82
CA ALA A 11 -17.24 -9.01 -17.98
C ALA A 11 -16.28 -8.22 -18.87
N ALA A 12 -16.70 -7.02 -19.28
CA ALA A 12 -15.87 -6.15 -20.09
C ALA A 12 -14.57 -5.91 -19.34
N ALA A 13 -13.45 -6.24 -19.98
CA ALA A 13 -12.15 -5.98 -19.43
C ALA A 13 -11.94 -4.46 -19.32
N GLY A 14 -11.81 -3.96 -18.09
CA GLY A 14 -11.54 -2.56 -17.82
C GLY A 14 -10.06 -2.19 -17.98
N LYS A 15 -9.80 -0.88 -18.08
CA LYS A 15 -8.49 -0.25 -18.13
C LYS A 15 -8.07 0.20 -16.73
N LEU A 16 -7.01 -0.40 -16.19
CA LEU A 16 -6.54 -0.21 -14.83
C LEU A 16 -5.26 0.63 -14.80
N LEU A 17 -5.28 1.69 -13.99
CA LEU A 17 -4.08 2.39 -13.58
C LEU A 17 -3.49 1.68 -12.36
N VAL A 18 -2.25 1.23 -12.46
CA VAL A 18 -1.54 0.58 -11.35
C VAL A 18 -0.45 1.52 -10.85
N VAL A 19 -0.54 1.89 -9.57
CA VAL A 19 0.46 2.72 -8.88
C VAL A 19 1.01 1.87 -7.72
N PRO A 20 2.07 1.08 -7.97
CA PRO A 20 2.56 0.15 -6.98
C PRO A 20 3.43 0.85 -5.93
N MET A 21 3.58 0.18 -4.79
CA MET A 21 4.75 0.40 -3.94
C MET A 21 5.85 -0.58 -4.35
N ASP A 22 7.08 -0.08 -4.48
CA ASP A 22 8.26 -0.88 -4.83
C ASP A 22 8.67 -1.89 -3.73
N GLY A 23 9.65 -2.74 -4.01
CA GLY A 23 10.12 -3.78 -3.11
C GLY A 23 9.21 -5.00 -3.11
N SER A 24 9.09 -5.68 -1.97
CA SER A 24 8.29 -6.91 -1.83
C SER A 24 6.78 -6.70 -2.06
N HIS A 25 6.32 -5.45 -1.93
CA HIS A 25 4.93 -5.06 -2.20
C HIS A 25 4.61 -5.21 -3.68
N TRP A 26 5.48 -4.70 -4.57
CA TRP A 26 5.36 -4.88 -6.01
C TRP A 26 5.40 -6.35 -6.41
N LEU A 27 6.33 -7.13 -5.87
CA LEU A 27 6.42 -8.57 -6.16
C LEU A 27 5.09 -9.28 -5.88
N SER A 28 4.45 -8.96 -4.75
CA SER A 28 3.14 -9.55 -4.41
C SER A 28 2.01 -9.00 -5.28
N MET A 29 2.04 -7.71 -5.61
CA MET A 29 1.02 -7.09 -6.47
C MET A 29 1.09 -7.65 -7.89
N ARG A 30 2.28 -8.00 -8.39
CA ARG A 30 2.47 -8.57 -9.72
C ARG A 30 1.70 -9.88 -9.92
N GLU A 31 1.61 -10.70 -8.88
CA GLU A 31 0.80 -11.93 -8.86
C GLU A 31 -0.71 -11.68 -9.07
N VAL A 32 -1.17 -10.44 -8.91
CA VAL A 32 -2.54 -10.02 -9.24
C VAL A 32 -2.60 -9.31 -10.59
N VAL A 33 -1.62 -8.44 -10.86
CA VAL A 33 -1.58 -7.63 -12.10
C VAL A 33 -1.40 -8.50 -13.35
N ASP A 34 -0.51 -9.48 -13.33
CA ASP A 34 -0.26 -10.36 -14.49
C ASP A 34 -1.52 -11.16 -14.87
N PRO A 35 -2.23 -11.82 -13.93
CA PRO A 35 -3.48 -12.50 -14.26
C PRO A 35 -4.64 -11.58 -14.64
N LEU A 36 -4.68 -10.33 -14.16
CA LEU A 36 -5.68 -9.35 -14.64
C LEU A 36 -5.44 -9.04 -16.12
N ARG A 37 -4.19 -8.81 -16.50
CA ARG A 37 -3.81 -8.59 -17.90
C ARG A 37 -4.18 -9.79 -18.79
N GLN A 38 -3.92 -11.01 -18.34
CA GLN A 38 -4.28 -12.24 -19.06
C GLN A 38 -5.80 -12.41 -19.23
N ARG A 39 -6.60 -11.87 -18.32
CA ARG A 39 -8.07 -11.82 -18.42
C ARG A 39 -8.59 -10.69 -19.32
N GLY A 40 -7.70 -9.99 -20.02
CA GLY A 40 -8.04 -8.99 -21.03
C GLY A 40 -7.96 -7.55 -20.56
N HIS A 41 -7.73 -7.29 -19.26
CA HIS A 41 -7.62 -5.93 -18.74
C HIS A 41 -6.48 -5.17 -19.43
N GLU A 42 -6.71 -3.91 -19.80
CA GLU A 42 -5.64 -3.00 -20.18
C GLU A 42 -4.98 -2.49 -18.90
N VAL A 43 -3.67 -2.70 -18.76
CA VAL A 43 -2.95 -2.32 -17.54
C VAL A 43 -1.88 -1.31 -17.90
N VAL A 44 -1.90 -0.16 -17.21
CA VAL A 44 -0.83 0.83 -17.25
C VAL A 44 -0.22 0.94 -15.86
N VAL A 45 1.05 0.56 -15.73
CA VAL A 45 1.82 0.69 -14.49
C VAL A 45 2.60 2.00 -14.53
N VAL A 46 2.49 2.81 -13.48
CA VAL A 46 3.27 4.04 -13.30
C VAL A 46 4.29 3.82 -12.20
N ALA A 47 5.59 4.01 -12.49
CA ALA A 47 6.67 3.71 -11.54
C ALA A 47 7.88 4.63 -11.74
N PRO A 48 8.72 4.85 -10.71
CA PRO A 48 9.97 5.58 -10.89
C PRO A 48 10.97 4.78 -11.75
N GLU A 49 11.85 5.48 -12.47
CA GLU A 49 12.91 4.85 -13.28
C GLU A 49 13.96 4.12 -12.41
N VAL A 50 14.17 4.60 -11.18
CA VAL A 50 15.01 3.96 -10.16
C VAL A 50 14.12 3.20 -9.18
N SER A 51 14.33 1.90 -9.07
CA SER A 51 13.52 1.00 -8.24
C SER A 51 14.30 -0.26 -7.83
N LEU A 52 13.92 -0.84 -6.69
CA LEU A 52 14.41 -2.12 -6.21
C LEU A 52 13.99 -3.25 -7.14
N HIS A 53 12.69 -3.37 -7.43
CA HIS A 53 12.13 -4.56 -8.08
C HIS A 53 11.20 -4.27 -9.25
N ILE A 54 10.82 -3.01 -9.50
CA ILE A 54 9.98 -2.66 -10.65
C ILE A 54 10.84 -2.50 -11.91
N LYS A 55 10.88 -3.54 -12.75
CA LYS A 55 11.64 -3.52 -14.01
C LYS A 55 10.70 -3.42 -15.21
N PRO A 56 11.16 -2.85 -16.36
CA PRO A 56 10.38 -2.83 -17.59
C PRO A 56 9.85 -4.22 -17.94
N SER A 57 8.61 -4.27 -18.43
CA SER A 57 7.93 -5.50 -18.81
C SER A 57 7.20 -5.30 -20.13
N GLU A 58 7.16 -6.35 -20.95
CA GLU A 58 6.38 -6.39 -22.18
C GLU A 58 4.92 -6.82 -21.91
N ASN A 59 4.61 -7.29 -20.71
CA ASN A 59 3.26 -7.81 -20.37
C ASN A 59 2.22 -6.68 -20.29
N PHE A 60 2.62 -5.49 -19.85
CA PHE A 60 1.75 -4.34 -19.65
C PHE A 60 2.47 -3.04 -20.01
N VAL A 61 1.70 -1.97 -20.25
CA VAL A 61 2.28 -0.66 -20.54
C VAL A 61 2.90 -0.11 -19.26
N MET A 62 4.15 0.32 -19.32
CA MET A 62 4.82 0.97 -18.20
C MET A 62 5.13 2.43 -18.54
N LYS A 63 4.76 3.35 -17.64
CA LYS A 63 5.11 4.76 -17.69
C LYS A 63 6.09 5.06 -16.57
N MET A 64 7.35 5.24 -16.94
CA MET A 64 8.41 5.56 -15.99
C MET A 64 8.62 7.07 -15.87
N TYR A 65 8.98 7.54 -14.68
CA TYR A 65 9.31 8.95 -14.43
C TYR A 65 10.62 9.08 -13.65
N SER A 66 11.33 10.18 -13.88
CA SER A 66 12.61 10.45 -13.24
C SER A 66 12.48 10.82 -11.77
N VAL A 67 13.53 10.50 -11.00
CA VAL A 67 13.60 10.71 -9.55
C VAL A 67 14.96 11.29 -9.14
N PRO A 68 15.04 12.08 -8.06
CA PRO A 68 16.25 12.82 -7.70
C PRO A 68 17.20 11.97 -6.85
N TYR A 69 17.32 10.68 -7.16
CA TYR A 69 18.20 9.75 -6.47
C TYR A 69 18.63 8.63 -7.40
N THR A 70 19.78 8.05 -7.10
CA THR A 70 20.39 6.96 -7.87
C THR A 70 20.02 5.59 -7.32
N GLN A 71 20.20 4.55 -8.14
CA GLN A 71 20.05 3.15 -7.72
C GLN A 71 20.99 2.81 -6.55
N GLU A 72 22.22 3.31 -6.59
CA GLU A 72 23.24 3.05 -5.55
C GLU A 72 22.84 3.66 -4.19
N GLU A 73 22.31 4.88 -4.19
CA GLU A 73 21.82 5.54 -2.97
C GLU A 73 20.65 4.77 -2.34
N MET A 74 19.67 4.39 -3.17
CA MET A 74 18.52 3.61 -2.72
C MET A 74 18.97 2.26 -2.14
N GLU A 75 19.78 1.49 -2.87
CA GLU A 75 20.24 0.17 -2.43
C GLU A 75 21.06 0.24 -1.15
N LYS A 76 21.92 1.27 -1.01
CA LYS A 76 22.72 1.50 0.20
C LYS A 76 21.84 1.70 1.43
N ASP A 77 20.85 2.59 1.36
CA ASP A 77 20.01 2.93 2.50
C ASP A 77 19.02 1.81 2.84
N PHE A 78 18.47 1.12 1.83
CA PHE A 78 17.68 -0.09 2.07
C PHE A 78 18.50 -1.20 2.72
N LYS A 79 19.73 -1.44 2.25
CA LYS A 79 20.63 -2.43 2.85
C LYS A 79 20.96 -2.09 4.31
N ALA A 80 21.25 -0.82 4.60
CA ALA A 80 21.50 -0.36 5.96
C ALA A 80 20.27 -0.55 6.87
N PHE A 81 19.07 -0.22 6.37
CA PHE A 81 17.81 -0.46 7.10
C PHE A 81 17.58 -1.95 7.41
N PHE A 82 17.82 -2.83 6.43
CA PHE A 82 17.71 -4.27 6.65
C PHE A 82 18.72 -4.78 7.68
N GLN A 83 19.99 -4.37 7.58
CA GLN A 83 21.03 -4.78 8.53
C GLN A 83 20.65 -4.40 9.97
N VAL A 84 20.27 -3.14 10.19
CA VAL A 84 19.83 -2.64 11.50
C VAL A 84 18.61 -3.40 12.05
N SER A 85 17.69 -3.81 11.17
CA SER A 85 16.48 -4.54 11.59
C SER A 85 16.80 -5.91 12.20
N PHE A 86 17.85 -6.57 11.71
CA PHE A 86 18.30 -7.89 12.16
C PHE A 86 19.47 -7.86 13.15
N GLU A 87 20.08 -6.70 13.40
CA GLU A 87 21.13 -6.54 14.40
C GLU A 87 20.62 -6.85 15.82
N GLU A 88 21.44 -7.58 16.57
CA GLU A 88 21.30 -7.77 18.02
C GLU A 88 21.91 -6.57 18.75
N GLY A 89 21.29 -6.11 19.84
CA GLY A 89 21.79 -4.97 20.60
C GLY A 89 20.81 -4.47 21.66
N HIS A 90 21.19 -3.41 22.37
CA HIS A 90 20.33 -2.79 23.38
C HIS A 90 19.05 -2.23 22.74
N PHE A 91 17.91 -2.52 23.37
CA PHE A 91 16.57 -2.19 22.87
C PHE A 91 16.40 -0.74 22.42
N PHE A 92 16.84 0.22 23.25
CA PHE A 92 16.71 1.64 22.94
C PHE A 92 17.57 2.08 21.75
N GLU A 93 18.83 1.63 21.70
CA GLU A 93 19.73 1.94 20.57
C GLU A 93 19.17 1.38 19.26
N LYS A 94 18.65 0.14 19.30
CA LYS A 94 18.00 -0.50 18.16
C LYS A 94 16.78 0.30 17.70
N ILE A 95 15.91 0.75 18.61
CA ILE A 95 14.75 1.57 18.25
C ILE A 95 15.17 2.83 17.48
N PHE A 96 16.18 3.56 17.97
CA PHE A 96 16.63 4.78 17.29
C PHE A 96 17.18 4.50 15.90
N LYS A 97 18.03 3.46 15.75
CA LYS A 97 18.57 3.06 14.45
C LYS A 97 17.46 2.63 13.48
N VAL A 98 16.47 1.87 13.94
CA VAL A 98 15.32 1.45 13.12
C VAL A 98 14.51 2.66 12.68
N ILE A 99 14.20 3.60 13.58
CA ILE A 99 13.47 4.83 13.23
C ILE A 99 14.23 5.64 12.18
N GLU A 100 15.55 5.80 12.33
CA GLU A 100 16.39 6.50 11.36
C GLU A 100 16.38 5.80 10.00
N GLY A 101 16.52 4.47 9.98
CA GLY A 101 16.46 3.66 8.76
C GLY A 101 15.10 3.76 8.05
N VAL A 102 13.99 3.65 8.79
CA VAL A 102 12.64 3.84 8.25
C VAL A 102 12.49 5.24 7.66
N LYS A 103 13.00 6.28 8.35
CA LYS A 103 12.95 7.66 7.85
C LYS A 103 13.69 7.80 6.52
N LYS A 104 14.93 7.32 6.41
CA LYS A 104 15.71 7.38 5.16
C LYS A 104 15.01 6.64 4.02
N VAL A 105 14.58 5.41 4.26
CA VAL A 105 13.87 4.61 3.27
C VAL A 105 12.56 5.29 2.82
N SER A 106 11.79 5.86 3.76
CA SER A 106 10.54 6.55 3.46
C SER A 106 10.71 7.81 2.61
N GLN A 107 11.87 8.48 2.67
CA GLN A 107 12.16 9.66 1.87
C GLN A 107 12.20 9.36 0.38
N PHE A 108 12.69 8.17 -0.03
CA PHE A 108 12.65 7.75 -1.43
C PHE A 108 11.22 7.64 -1.95
N TRP A 109 10.29 7.10 -1.15
CA TRP A 109 8.88 6.97 -1.53
C TRP A 109 8.16 8.32 -1.58
N VAL A 110 8.39 9.20 -0.59
CA VAL A 110 7.83 10.55 -0.58
C VAL A 110 8.34 11.35 -1.78
N SER A 111 9.65 11.35 -2.00
CA SER A 111 10.28 12.05 -3.12
C SER A 111 9.82 11.51 -4.48
N SER A 112 9.70 10.19 -4.60
CA SER A 112 9.13 9.56 -5.80
C SER A 112 7.70 10.02 -6.07
N CYS A 113 6.86 10.05 -5.04
CA CYS A 113 5.48 10.52 -5.19
C CYS A 113 5.42 12.01 -5.58
N GLU A 114 6.27 12.85 -4.97
CA GLU A 114 6.39 14.25 -5.35
C GLU A 114 6.74 14.42 -6.84
N GLN A 115 7.74 13.67 -7.35
CA GLN A 115 8.11 13.74 -8.77
C GLN A 115 6.98 13.27 -9.69
N LEU A 116 6.25 12.23 -9.31
CA LEU A 116 5.08 11.77 -10.06
C LEU A 116 4.01 12.86 -10.16
N LEU A 117 3.64 13.47 -9.03
CA LEU A 117 2.61 14.50 -8.98
C LEU A 117 3.04 15.81 -9.69
N GLN A 118 4.34 16.10 -9.74
CA GLN A 118 4.89 17.27 -10.44
C GLN A 118 5.10 17.03 -11.95
N ASN A 119 5.09 15.78 -12.41
CA ASN A 119 5.27 15.44 -13.82
C ASN A 119 4.02 15.75 -14.65
N LYS A 120 3.92 16.99 -15.13
CA LYS A 120 2.76 17.49 -15.90
C LYS A 120 2.45 16.69 -17.15
N GLU A 121 3.47 16.17 -17.84
CA GLU A 121 3.26 15.37 -19.05
C GLU A 121 2.59 14.05 -18.71
N LEU A 122 3.07 13.38 -17.66
CA LEU A 122 2.51 12.12 -17.19
C LEU A 122 1.10 12.32 -16.60
N ILE A 123 0.88 13.36 -15.79
CA ILE A 123 -0.46 13.68 -15.27
C ILE A 123 -1.45 13.91 -16.41
N ARG A 124 -1.08 14.71 -17.43
CA ARG A 124 -1.93 14.91 -18.61
C ARG A 124 -2.20 13.61 -19.36
N TYR A 125 -1.19 12.76 -19.54
CA TYR A 125 -1.38 11.44 -20.13
C TYR A 125 -2.41 10.62 -19.34
N LEU A 126 -2.36 10.65 -18.00
CA LEU A 126 -3.29 9.91 -17.14
C LEU A 126 -4.72 10.44 -17.25
N GLU A 127 -4.90 11.76 -17.33
CA GLU A 127 -6.20 12.42 -17.53
C GLU A 127 -6.83 12.04 -18.88
N GLU A 128 -6.03 12.02 -19.95
CA GLU A 128 -6.50 11.74 -21.31
C GLU A 128 -6.81 10.25 -21.56
N ASN A 129 -6.16 9.34 -20.82
CA ASN A 129 -6.23 7.90 -21.08
C ASN A 129 -7.47 7.18 -20.52
N LYS A 130 -8.31 7.86 -19.74
CA LYS A 130 -9.59 7.37 -19.18
C LYS A 130 -9.53 5.95 -18.61
N PHE A 131 -9.07 5.85 -17.37
CA PHE A 131 -9.05 4.60 -16.62
C PHE A 131 -10.41 4.31 -15.97
N ASP A 132 -10.67 3.04 -15.66
CA ASP A 132 -11.87 2.60 -14.95
C ASP A 132 -11.65 2.54 -13.43
N ALA A 133 -10.41 2.29 -12.99
CA ALA A 133 -10.03 2.21 -11.57
C ALA A 133 -8.53 2.43 -11.37
N VAL A 134 -8.14 2.67 -10.12
CA VAL A 134 -6.74 2.67 -9.66
C VAL A 134 -6.50 1.49 -8.74
N LEU A 135 -5.54 0.63 -9.06
CA LEU A 135 -5.00 -0.38 -8.15
C LEU A 135 -3.70 0.13 -7.54
N THR A 136 -3.65 0.27 -6.21
CA THR A 136 -2.49 0.86 -5.52
C THR A 136 -2.26 0.21 -4.17
N ASP A 137 -1.02 0.23 -3.70
CA ASP A 137 -0.72 -0.08 -2.30
C ASP A 137 -0.80 1.21 -1.48
N PRO A 138 -1.76 1.35 -0.55
CA PRO A 138 -1.97 2.58 0.20
C PRO A 138 -0.88 2.87 1.25
N MET A 139 0.11 1.99 1.45
CA MET A 139 1.26 2.29 2.31
C MET A 139 2.09 3.45 1.74
N VAL A 140 2.11 3.62 0.42
CA VAL A 140 2.57 4.82 -0.27
C VAL A 140 1.36 5.44 -0.97
N PRO A 141 0.67 6.44 -0.38
CA PRO A 141 -0.67 6.86 -0.80
C PRO A 141 -0.69 7.68 -2.10
N CYS A 142 0.36 7.64 -2.92
CA CYS A 142 0.43 8.37 -4.19
C CYS A 142 -0.67 7.96 -5.16
N GLY A 143 -0.96 6.66 -5.27
CA GLY A 143 -2.07 6.18 -6.08
C GLY A 143 -3.44 6.62 -5.56
N ALA A 144 -3.60 6.79 -4.24
CA ALA A 144 -4.83 7.33 -3.66
C ALA A 144 -5.00 8.82 -3.98
N ILE A 145 -3.91 9.60 -4.01
CA ILE A 145 -3.92 11.01 -4.46
C ILE A 145 -4.32 11.10 -5.94
N LEU A 146 -3.73 10.26 -6.79
CA LEU A 146 -4.08 10.21 -8.22
C LEU A 146 -5.52 9.76 -8.44
N ALA A 147 -6.01 8.77 -7.68
CA ALA A 147 -7.41 8.34 -7.76
C ALA A 147 -8.38 9.48 -7.44
N GLU A 148 -8.08 10.28 -6.41
CA GLU A 148 -8.87 11.46 -6.06
C GLU A 148 -8.86 12.51 -7.19
N HIS A 149 -7.68 12.83 -7.73
CA HIS A 149 -7.52 13.81 -8.82
C HIS A 149 -8.26 13.39 -10.09
N LEU A 150 -8.15 12.12 -10.47
CA LEU A 150 -8.77 11.55 -11.66
C LEU A 150 -10.25 11.18 -11.44
N SER A 151 -10.77 11.33 -10.21
CA SER A 151 -12.12 10.92 -9.82
C SER A 151 -12.42 9.43 -10.11
N LEU A 152 -11.46 8.56 -9.79
CA LEU A 152 -11.52 7.12 -10.06
C LEU A 152 -11.78 6.32 -8.77
N PRO A 153 -12.51 5.19 -8.86
CA PRO A 153 -12.58 4.25 -7.75
C PRO A 153 -11.20 3.63 -7.49
N SER A 154 -10.85 3.50 -6.22
CA SER A 154 -9.57 2.92 -5.79
C SER A 154 -9.75 1.50 -5.23
N VAL A 155 -8.86 0.62 -5.67
CA VAL A 155 -8.67 -0.74 -5.18
C VAL A 155 -7.35 -0.78 -4.44
N TYR A 156 -7.39 -0.98 -3.13
CA TYR A 156 -6.21 -1.00 -2.29
C TYR A 156 -5.69 -2.42 -2.10
N PHE A 157 -4.41 -2.63 -2.35
CA PHE A 157 -3.74 -3.91 -2.18
C PHE A 157 -2.68 -3.78 -1.09
N LEU A 158 -2.84 -4.48 0.03
CA LEU A 158 -1.98 -4.33 1.21
C LEU A 158 -2.06 -5.56 2.12
N ARG A 159 -1.14 -5.68 3.07
CA ARG A 159 -1.31 -6.60 4.23
C ARG A 159 -1.91 -5.88 5.43
N GLY A 160 -1.57 -4.61 5.61
CA GLY A 160 -2.03 -3.72 6.67
C GLY A 160 -1.10 -2.51 6.74
N ILE A 161 -1.48 -1.49 7.51
CA ILE A 161 -0.62 -0.32 7.76
C ILE A 161 -0.14 -0.40 9.21
N PRO A 162 1.19 -0.38 9.52
CA PRO A 162 1.74 -0.65 10.86
C PRO A 162 1.15 0.17 12.02
N CYS A 163 0.52 1.30 11.74
CA CYS A 163 -0.12 2.16 12.73
C CYS A 163 -1.66 2.13 12.74
N GLY A 164 -2.28 1.27 11.94
CA GLY A 164 -3.72 1.04 11.94
C GLY A 164 -4.55 2.05 11.13
N LEU A 165 -3.92 2.88 10.30
CA LEU A 165 -4.61 3.83 9.42
C LEU A 165 -5.63 3.15 8.49
N ASP A 166 -5.38 1.90 8.10
CA ASP A 166 -6.31 1.09 7.32
C ASP A 166 -7.61 0.80 8.10
N PHE A 167 -7.53 0.53 9.40
CA PHE A 167 -8.72 0.38 10.25
C PHE A 167 -9.46 1.70 10.42
N GLU A 168 -8.74 2.81 10.63
CA GLU A 168 -9.35 4.13 10.77
C GLU A 168 -9.99 4.62 9.46
N ALA A 169 -9.39 4.32 8.32
CA ALA A 169 -9.92 4.67 7.01
C ALA A 169 -11.16 3.85 6.66
N THR A 170 -11.15 2.55 6.97
CA THR A 170 -12.29 1.65 6.73
C THR A 170 -13.38 1.75 7.78
N GLN A 171 -13.12 2.44 8.91
CA GLN A 171 -13.97 2.40 10.11
C GLN A 171 -14.16 0.96 10.64
N CYS A 172 -13.20 0.07 10.37
CA CYS A 172 -13.23 -1.31 10.80
C CYS A 172 -12.84 -1.40 12.28
N PRO A 173 -13.64 -2.06 13.15
CA PRO A 173 -13.28 -2.19 14.56
C PRO A 173 -11.97 -2.99 14.73
N ASN A 174 -11.07 -2.50 15.57
CA ASN A 174 -9.77 -3.11 15.85
C ASN A 174 -9.49 -3.25 17.37
N PRO A 175 -10.30 -4.00 18.13
CA PRO A 175 -10.25 -3.99 19.58
C PRO A 175 -9.01 -4.71 20.15
N PRO A 176 -8.21 -4.03 20.99
CA PRO A 176 -6.98 -4.61 21.55
C PRO A 176 -7.24 -5.70 22.60
N SER A 177 -8.49 -5.98 22.96
CA SER A 177 -8.85 -7.02 23.93
C SER A 177 -8.77 -8.44 23.37
N TYR A 178 -8.83 -8.61 22.04
CA TYR A 178 -8.74 -9.91 21.37
C TYR A 178 -8.01 -9.87 20.01
N VAL A 179 -7.78 -8.69 19.41
CA VAL A 179 -6.94 -8.58 18.21
C VAL A 179 -5.49 -8.32 18.64
N PRO A 180 -4.56 -9.28 18.47
CA PRO A 180 -3.17 -9.09 18.89
C PRO A 180 -2.46 -8.04 18.04
N ARG A 181 -1.64 -7.19 18.68
CA ARG A 181 -0.78 -6.22 18.01
C ARG A 181 0.51 -6.86 17.57
N THR A 182 1.00 -6.43 16.40
CA THR A 182 2.31 -6.84 15.89
C THR A 182 3.39 -6.59 16.94
N PHE A 183 4.37 -7.48 17.04
CA PHE A 183 5.47 -7.44 18.01
C PHE A 183 5.09 -7.70 19.49
N THR A 184 3.86 -8.13 19.79
CA THR A 184 3.49 -8.50 21.17
C THR A 184 3.63 -9.98 21.48
N ASP A 185 3.82 -10.84 20.46
CA ASP A 185 3.75 -12.30 20.51
C ASP A 185 2.44 -12.86 21.11
N ASN A 186 1.41 -12.02 21.16
CA ASN A 186 0.09 -12.40 21.64
C ASN A 186 -0.70 -13.16 20.57
N THR A 187 -1.66 -13.96 21.04
CA THR A 187 -2.66 -14.64 20.21
C THR A 187 -4.03 -13.96 20.37
N ASP A 188 -5.07 -14.49 19.73
CA ASP A 188 -6.47 -14.11 19.99
C ASP A 188 -6.94 -14.51 21.41
N ARG A 189 -6.20 -15.38 22.09
CA ARG A 189 -6.42 -15.78 23.49
C ARG A 189 -5.41 -15.13 24.41
N MET A 190 -5.81 -13.99 24.98
CA MET A 190 -4.98 -13.21 25.91
C MET A 190 -5.51 -13.22 27.34
N SER A 191 -4.60 -13.42 28.31
CA SER A 191 -4.80 -13.10 29.72
C SER A 191 -4.95 -11.60 29.94
N PHE A 192 -5.36 -11.19 31.15
CA PHE A 192 -5.52 -9.77 31.49
C PHE A 192 -4.22 -8.96 31.25
N LEU A 193 -3.06 -9.45 31.72
CA LEU A 193 -1.79 -8.75 31.54
C LEU A 193 -1.35 -8.70 30.07
N GLN A 194 -1.63 -9.75 29.29
CA GLN A 194 -1.39 -9.73 27.84
C GLN A 194 -2.26 -8.68 27.14
N ARG A 195 -3.52 -8.51 27.54
CA ARG A 195 -4.41 -7.44 27.01
C ARG A 195 -3.90 -6.06 27.38
N VAL A 196 -3.39 -5.87 28.60
CA VAL A 196 -2.75 -4.61 29.02
C VAL A 196 -1.51 -4.33 28.17
N LYS A 197 -0.62 -5.31 27.99
CA LYS A 197 0.52 -5.20 27.07
C LYS A 197 0.05 -4.84 25.65
N ASN A 198 -0.99 -5.51 25.16
CA ASN A 198 -1.53 -5.29 23.82
C ASN A 198 -2.05 -3.86 23.62
N LEU A 199 -2.76 -3.32 24.61
CA LEU A 199 -3.23 -1.94 24.61
C LEU A 199 -2.06 -0.92 24.66
N LEU A 200 -1.03 -1.19 25.46
CA LEU A 200 0.13 -0.30 25.55
C LEU A 200 0.91 -0.23 24.23
N PHE A 201 0.96 -1.31 23.47
CA PHE A 201 1.55 -1.33 22.13
C PHE A 201 0.70 -0.59 21.08
N ASP A 202 -0.59 -0.41 21.32
CA ASP A 202 -1.51 0.29 20.41
C ASP A 202 -1.37 1.81 20.47
N ILE A 203 -1.04 2.37 21.63
CA ILE A 203 -1.02 3.82 21.86
C ILE A 203 0.04 4.56 21.01
N PRO A 204 1.31 4.11 20.94
CA PRO A 204 2.35 4.81 20.15
C PRO A 204 2.05 4.85 18.65
N ASN A 205 1.32 3.85 18.14
CA ASN A 205 1.02 3.71 16.71
C ASN A 205 0.26 4.92 16.16
N VAL A 206 -0.68 5.49 16.92
CA VAL A 206 -1.48 6.64 16.50
C VAL A 206 -0.62 7.87 16.22
N PHE A 207 0.37 8.16 17.08
CA PHE A 207 1.25 9.31 16.91
C PHE A 207 2.27 9.11 15.78
N LEU A 208 2.78 7.90 15.63
CA LEU A 208 3.71 7.54 14.54
C LEU A 208 3.06 7.69 13.16
N CYS A 209 1.77 7.35 13.05
CA CYS A 209 0.99 7.48 11.83
C CYS A 209 0.93 8.92 11.32
N ASN A 210 0.62 9.86 12.21
CA ASN A 210 0.54 11.28 11.85
C ASN A 210 1.87 11.78 11.29
N PHE A 211 3.00 11.43 11.93
CA PHE A 211 4.31 11.85 11.45
C PHE A 211 4.69 11.19 10.11
N ALA A 212 4.44 9.89 9.96
CA ALA A 212 4.79 9.15 8.75
C ALA A 212 4.00 9.61 7.51
N PHE A 213 2.73 9.97 7.69
CA PHE A 213 1.84 10.36 6.59
C PHE A 213 1.70 11.87 6.39
N GLN A 214 2.21 12.71 7.29
CA GLN A 214 2.16 14.18 7.14
C GLN A 214 2.77 14.69 5.82
N PRO A 215 3.94 14.19 5.34
CA PRO A 215 4.49 14.61 4.06
C PRO A 215 3.53 14.36 2.89
N TYR A 216 2.84 13.22 2.91
CA TYR A 216 1.86 12.88 1.88
C TYR A 216 0.58 13.72 1.98
N SER A 217 0.09 14.03 3.18
CA SER A 217 -1.05 14.96 3.34
C SER A 217 -0.73 16.35 2.79
N LYS A 218 0.51 16.82 2.97
CA LYS A 218 1.00 18.08 2.41
C LYS A 218 1.04 18.03 0.87
N LEU A 219 1.70 17.00 0.31
CA LEU A 219 1.75 16.79 -1.14
C LEU A 219 0.35 16.70 -1.76
N ALA A 220 -0.55 15.93 -1.14
CA ALA A 220 -1.92 15.79 -1.59
C ALA A 220 -2.67 17.13 -1.58
N SER A 221 -2.54 17.90 -0.50
CA SER A 221 -3.22 19.19 -0.38
C SER A 221 -2.72 20.21 -1.40
N GLU A 222 -1.41 20.24 -1.64
CA GLU A 222 -0.78 21.11 -2.63
C GLU A 222 -1.16 20.72 -4.06
N PHE A 223 -1.23 19.42 -4.36
CA PHE A 223 -1.60 18.91 -5.68
C PHE A 223 -3.08 19.11 -5.98
N LEU A 224 -3.96 18.72 -5.04
CA LEU A 224 -5.42 18.80 -5.18
C LEU A 224 -6.00 20.20 -4.92
N LYS A 225 -5.16 21.16 -4.49
CA LYS A 225 -5.54 22.56 -4.21
C LYS A 225 -6.63 22.71 -3.14
N ARG A 226 -6.67 21.80 -2.16
CA ARG A 226 -7.59 21.82 -1.02
C ARG A 226 -6.99 21.05 0.15
N GLU A 227 -7.33 21.41 1.38
CA GLU A 227 -6.88 20.65 2.55
C GLU A 227 -7.43 19.23 2.52
N VAL A 228 -6.53 18.25 2.61
CA VAL A 228 -6.84 16.82 2.70
C VAL A 228 -5.84 16.11 3.61
N THR A 229 -6.32 15.12 4.35
CA THR A 229 -5.46 14.14 5.02
C THR A 229 -5.37 12.86 4.20
N VAL A 230 -4.32 12.06 4.42
CA VAL A 230 -4.25 10.70 3.86
C VAL A 230 -5.46 9.85 4.29
N GLN A 231 -5.95 10.02 5.52
CA GLN A 231 -7.15 9.32 5.98
C GLN A 231 -8.39 9.65 5.13
N ASP A 232 -8.57 10.91 4.74
CA ASP A 232 -9.69 11.33 3.89
C ASP A 232 -9.63 10.71 2.49
N LEU A 233 -8.41 10.55 1.94
CA LEU A 233 -8.20 9.85 0.67
C LEU A 233 -8.53 8.36 0.81
N LEU A 234 -7.99 7.69 1.83
CA LEU A 234 -8.17 6.25 2.02
C LEU A 234 -9.62 5.88 2.38
N ARG A 235 -10.38 6.74 3.06
CA ARG A 235 -11.81 6.52 3.32
C ARG A 235 -12.64 6.31 2.05
N LYS A 236 -12.15 6.77 0.90
CA LYS A 236 -12.81 6.61 -0.41
C LYS A 236 -12.46 5.29 -1.12
N GLY A 237 -11.68 4.42 -0.48
CA GLY A 237 -11.34 3.09 -0.98
C GLY A 237 -12.57 2.25 -1.31
N SER A 238 -12.74 1.92 -2.59
CA SER A 238 -13.89 1.13 -3.05
C SER A 238 -13.76 -0.34 -2.68
N VAL A 239 -12.55 -0.90 -2.81
CA VAL A 239 -12.25 -2.30 -2.46
C VAL A 239 -10.90 -2.37 -1.75
N TRP A 240 -10.81 -3.20 -0.71
CA TRP A 240 -9.58 -3.44 0.05
C TRP A 240 -9.19 -4.91 -0.10
N LEU A 241 -8.26 -5.19 -1.00
CA LEU A 241 -7.65 -6.50 -1.19
C LEU A 241 -6.57 -6.71 -0.12
N LEU A 242 -6.90 -7.49 0.90
CA LEU A 242 -6.00 -7.75 2.03
C LEU A 242 -5.26 -9.07 1.84
N ARG A 243 -3.93 -9.02 1.83
CA ARG A 243 -3.03 -10.19 1.85
C ARG A 243 -3.03 -10.87 3.23
N LEU A 244 -4.19 -11.40 3.61
CA LEU A 244 -4.44 -12.16 4.84
C LEU A 244 -5.04 -13.53 4.51
N GLU A 245 -4.80 -14.51 5.38
CA GLU A 245 -5.39 -15.85 5.28
C GLU A 245 -5.94 -16.25 6.65
N PHE A 246 -7.19 -16.71 6.72
CA PHE A 246 -7.85 -17.04 7.99
C PHE A 246 -7.21 -18.22 8.71
N VAL A 247 -6.45 -19.06 8.01
CA VAL A 247 -5.67 -20.15 8.62
C VAL A 247 -4.41 -19.64 9.34
N LEU A 248 -3.86 -18.50 8.91
CA LEU A 248 -2.58 -17.96 9.41
C LEU A 248 -2.74 -16.69 10.27
N ASP A 249 -3.86 -15.98 10.13
CA ASP A 249 -4.13 -14.73 10.81
C ASP A 249 -5.21 -14.91 11.89
N TYR A 250 -5.12 -14.11 12.96
CA TYR A 250 -6.07 -14.16 14.06
C TYR A 250 -7.44 -13.55 13.68
N PRO A 251 -8.55 -14.03 14.26
CA PRO A 251 -9.87 -13.48 14.03
C PRO A 251 -9.94 -11.98 14.33
N ARG A 252 -10.41 -11.20 13.36
CA ARG A 252 -10.71 -9.78 13.51
C ARG A 252 -11.93 -9.38 12.66
N PRO A 253 -12.63 -8.29 13.03
CA PRO A 253 -13.68 -7.72 12.20
C PRO A 253 -13.17 -7.36 10.80
N LEU A 254 -14.04 -7.47 9.80
CA LEU A 254 -13.80 -7.05 8.42
C LEU A 254 -15.02 -6.26 7.92
N MET A 255 -14.78 -5.23 7.11
CA MET A 255 -15.83 -4.48 6.43
C MET A 255 -16.27 -5.21 5.15
N PRO A 256 -17.51 -4.99 4.65
CA PRO A 256 -18.02 -5.70 3.47
C PRO A 256 -17.20 -5.51 2.18
N ASN A 257 -16.47 -4.40 2.06
CA ASN A 257 -15.59 -4.10 0.93
C ASN A 257 -14.14 -4.59 1.11
N ILE A 258 -13.87 -5.31 2.21
CA ILE A 258 -12.58 -5.96 2.46
C ILE A 258 -12.63 -7.39 1.94
N ILE A 259 -11.71 -7.72 1.02
CA ILE A 259 -11.60 -9.02 0.38
C ILE A 259 -10.25 -9.64 0.77
N PRO A 260 -10.24 -10.70 1.60
CA PRO A 260 -9.05 -11.49 1.86
C PRO A 260 -8.56 -12.18 0.58
N ILE A 261 -7.27 -12.01 0.28
CA ILE A 261 -6.58 -12.60 -0.87
C ILE A 261 -5.29 -13.29 -0.41
N GLY A 262 -5.41 -14.14 0.60
CA GLY A 262 -4.32 -15.00 1.09
C GLY A 262 -3.75 -15.89 -0.02
N GLY A 263 -2.48 -16.28 0.12
CA GLY A 263 -1.85 -17.26 -0.78
C GLY A 263 -1.55 -16.79 -2.20
N VAL A 264 -1.76 -15.51 -2.55
CA VAL A 264 -1.46 -14.97 -3.89
C VAL A 264 -0.02 -15.21 -4.33
N ASN A 265 0.93 -15.25 -3.39
CA ASN A 265 2.35 -15.48 -3.68
C ASN A 265 2.72 -16.97 -3.80
N CYS A 266 1.76 -17.89 -3.65
CA CYS A 266 1.99 -19.34 -3.67
C CYS A 266 1.57 -20.02 -4.98
N ALA A 267 1.25 -19.23 -6.01
CA ALA A 267 0.72 -19.72 -7.29
C ALA A 267 1.75 -20.51 -8.13
N HIS A 268 3.05 -20.28 -7.92
CA HIS A 268 4.13 -20.97 -8.62
C HIS A 268 4.70 -22.08 -7.73
N LYS A 269 4.28 -23.32 -7.96
CA LYS A 269 4.91 -24.53 -7.39
C LYS A 269 5.62 -25.30 -8.49
#